data_AF-A0A662J9C9-F1
#
_entry.id   AF-A0A662J9C9-F1
#
_cell.length_a   1.000
_cell.length_b   1.000
_cell.length_c   1.000
_cell.angle_alpha   90.00
_cell.angle_beta   90.00
_cell.angle_gamma   90.00
#
_symmetry.space_group_name_H-M   'P 1'
#
loop_
_entity.id
_entity.type
_entity.pdbx_description
1 polymer ?
#
loop_
_entity_poly.entity_id
_entity_poly.type
_entity_poly.pdbx_seq_one_letter_code
_entity_poly.pdbx_strand_id
1 'polypeptide(L)'
;MVVALTRSESHYEGVFKALELLSDYIVNDMKYARTIMIKPNFVSTHVQLAATHVDSVKALMDFIYEYVGTRKILLAEGPALGSLETGLRNFGYLKLAEEYDIEFF
;
A
#
# COMPACT_ATOMS: atom_id res chain seq x y z
N MET A 1 -4.89 -22.83 2.50
CA MET A 1 -5.31 -21.54 1.90
C MET A 1 -6.09 -20.79 2.96
N VAL A 2 -5.66 -19.59 3.32
CA VAL A 2 -6.36 -18.74 4.30
C VAL A 2 -7.08 -17.62 3.55
N VAL A 3 -8.28 -17.27 3.99
CA VAL A 3 -9.08 -16.16 3.46
C VAL A 3 -9.63 -15.38 4.64
N ALA A 4 -9.43 -14.06 4.64
CA ALA A 4 -10.01 -13.15 5.62
C ALA A 4 -11.09 -12.28 4.96
N LEU A 5 -12.17 -12.02 5.70
CA LEU A 5 -13.24 -11.12 5.29
C LEU A 5 -13.65 -10.28 6.50
N THR A 6 -13.84 -9.00 6.28
CA THR A 6 -14.27 -8.06 7.31
C THR A 6 -15.23 -7.03 6.72
N ARG A 7 -16.09 -6.47 7.58
CA ARG A 7 -16.88 -5.28 7.23
C ARG A 7 -16.01 -4.05 7.46
N SER A 8 -16.10 -3.09 6.54
CA SER A 8 -15.42 -1.80 6.67
C SER A 8 -16.29 -0.66 6.13
N GLU A 9 -16.02 0.54 6.64
CA GLU A 9 -16.67 1.78 6.22
C GLU A 9 -15.69 2.67 5.41
N SER A 10 -14.42 2.27 5.29
CA SER A 10 -13.40 2.98 4.49
C SER A 10 -12.36 2.03 3.87
N HIS A 11 -11.59 2.57 2.91
CA HIS A 11 -10.46 1.89 2.28
C HIS A 11 -9.37 1.49 3.28
N TYR A 12 -8.96 2.42 4.15
CA TYR A 12 -7.95 2.16 5.18
C TYR A 12 -8.40 1.05 6.12
N GLU A 13 -9.58 1.22 6.72
CA GLU A 13 -10.11 0.31 7.75
C GLU A 13 -10.26 -1.12 7.22
N GLY A 14 -10.76 -1.26 5.98
CA GLY A 14 -10.97 -2.57 5.37
C GLY A 14 -9.66 -3.32 5.15
N VAL A 15 -8.64 -2.64 4.63
CA VAL A 15 -7.33 -3.25 4.41
C VAL A 15 -6.65 -3.59 5.73
N PHE A 16 -6.62 -2.66 6.68
CA PHE A 16 -5.95 -2.87 7.96
C PHE A 16 -6.55 -4.05 8.73
N LYS A 17 -7.89 -4.08 8.91
CA LYS A 17 -8.57 -5.18 9.61
C LYS A 17 -8.40 -6.52 8.90
N ALA A 18 -8.41 -6.54 7.56
CA ALA A 18 -8.18 -7.77 6.82
C ALA A 18 -6.75 -8.31 7.02
N LEU A 19 -5.75 -7.41 7.06
CA LEU A 19 -4.36 -7.77 7.35
C LEU A 19 -4.16 -8.25 8.79
N GLU A 20 -4.82 -7.63 9.77
CA GLU A 20 -4.78 -8.09 11.17
C GLU A 20 -5.26 -9.54 11.30
N LEU A 21 -6.36 -9.91 10.64
CA LEU A 21 -6.87 -11.29 10.61
C LEU A 21 -5.90 -12.28 9.94
N LEU A 22 -4.98 -11.78 9.11
CA LEU A 22 -3.98 -12.58 8.39
C LEU A 22 -2.59 -12.51 9.03
N SER A 23 -2.41 -11.72 10.10
CA SER A 23 -1.08 -11.36 10.64
C SER A 23 -0.21 -12.57 10.98
N ASP A 24 -0.78 -13.57 11.65
CA ASP A 24 -0.10 -14.83 12.00
C ASP A 24 0.49 -15.58 10.80
N TYR A 25 -0.07 -15.37 9.61
CA TYR A 25 0.34 -16.04 8.38
C TYR A 25 1.37 -15.25 7.56
N ILE A 26 1.36 -13.91 7.63
CA ILE A 26 2.15 -13.07 6.70
C ILE A 26 3.30 -12.32 7.37
N VAL A 27 3.21 -12.04 8.68
CA VAL A 27 4.18 -11.16 9.37
C VAL A 27 5.56 -11.81 9.41
N ASN A 28 5.64 -13.11 9.73
CA ASN A 28 6.92 -13.81 9.84
C ASN A 28 7.69 -13.85 8.51
N ASP A 29 6.99 -13.95 7.38
CA ASP A 29 7.60 -13.98 6.05
C ASP A 29 8.23 -12.62 5.68
N MET A 30 7.70 -11.53 6.22
CA MET A 30 8.21 -10.17 5.96
C MET A 30 9.33 -9.74 6.92
N LYS A 31 9.52 -10.41 8.06
CA LYS A 31 10.46 -9.96 9.12
C LYS A 31 11.88 -9.74 8.64
N TYR A 32 12.38 -10.60 7.76
CA TYR A 32 13.77 -10.56 7.28
C TYR A 32 13.98 -9.63 6.08
N ALA A 33 12.91 -9.19 5.44
CA ALA A 33 13.01 -8.24 4.33
C ALA A 33 13.45 -6.88 4.89
N ARG A 34 14.56 -6.34 4.36
CA ARG A 34 15.00 -4.96 4.67
C ARG A 34 14.26 -3.92 3.85
N THR A 35 13.86 -4.32 2.65
CA THR A 35 13.14 -3.51 1.69
C THR A 35 11.90 -4.28 1.26
N ILE A 36 10.74 -3.64 1.28
CA ILE A 36 9.47 -4.21 0.85
C ILE A 36 8.97 -3.43 -0.37
N MET A 37 8.72 -4.14 -1.46
CA MET A 37 8.13 -3.54 -2.65
C MET A 37 6.61 -3.65 -2.59
N ILE A 38 5.93 -2.52 -2.75
CA ILE A 38 4.48 -2.45 -2.86
C ILE A 38 4.15 -2.06 -4.30
N LYS A 39 3.35 -2.89 -4.98
CA LYS A 39 2.84 -2.62 -6.31
C LYS A 39 1.34 -2.29 -6.23
N PRO A 40 0.95 -1.00 -6.14
CA PRO A 40 -0.44 -0.62 -6.37
C PRO A 40 -0.78 -0.79 -7.87
N ASN A 41 -1.99 -0.45 -8.28
CA ASN A 41 -2.39 -0.50 -9.68
C ASN A 41 -2.89 0.87 -10.12
N PHE A 42 -2.32 1.44 -11.19
CA PHE A 42 -2.75 2.68 -11.86
C PHE A 42 -3.01 2.41 -13.36
N VAL A 43 -4.25 2.15 -13.77
CA VAL A 43 -4.55 2.06 -15.22
C VAL A 43 -4.60 3.45 -15.85
N SER A 44 -5.24 4.41 -15.19
CA SER A 44 -5.25 5.81 -15.57
C SER A 44 -4.82 6.68 -14.40
N THR A 45 -3.96 7.67 -14.66
CA THR A 45 -3.52 8.63 -13.64
C THR A 45 -4.45 9.84 -13.48
N HIS A 46 -5.62 9.80 -14.12
CA HIS A 46 -6.62 10.86 -14.07
C HIS A 46 -7.97 10.41 -13.49
N VAL A 47 -8.22 9.09 -13.41
CA VAL A 47 -9.48 8.53 -12.92
C VAL A 47 -9.21 7.69 -11.68
N GLN A 48 -9.61 8.18 -10.50
CA GLN A 48 -9.32 7.51 -9.22
C GLN A 48 -9.86 6.07 -9.15
N LEU A 49 -11.02 5.78 -9.76
CA LEU A 49 -11.59 4.44 -9.80
C LEU A 49 -10.75 3.44 -10.63
N ALA A 50 -9.84 3.94 -11.47
CA ALA A 50 -8.88 3.13 -12.23
C ALA A 50 -7.53 2.96 -11.48
N ALA A 51 -7.46 3.40 -10.23
CA ALA A 51 -6.26 3.36 -9.40
C ALA A 51 -6.54 2.84 -7.98
N THR A 52 -5.58 2.12 -7.39
CA THR A 52 -5.64 1.75 -5.97
C THR A 52 -5.69 3.03 -5.12
N HIS A 53 -6.66 3.13 -4.21
CA HIS A 53 -6.79 4.30 -3.35
C HIS A 53 -5.61 4.39 -2.37
N VAL A 54 -5.06 5.60 -2.16
CA VAL A 54 -3.86 5.81 -1.33
C VAL A 54 -4.03 5.30 0.10
N ASP A 55 -5.21 5.48 0.68
CA ASP A 55 -5.54 4.98 2.04
C ASP A 55 -5.41 3.46 2.18
N SER A 56 -5.64 2.70 1.11
CA SER A 56 -5.43 1.24 1.12
C SER A 56 -3.94 0.91 1.25
N VAL A 57 -3.10 1.68 0.56
CA VAL A 57 -1.63 1.51 0.60
C VAL A 57 -1.08 2.00 1.93
N LYS A 58 -1.58 3.12 2.46
CA LYS A 58 -1.24 3.61 3.80
C LYS A 58 -1.53 2.55 4.86
N ALA A 59 -2.71 1.92 4.84
CA ALA A 59 -3.06 0.84 5.77
C ALA A 59 -2.08 -0.33 5.73
N LEU A 60 -1.63 -0.74 4.54
CA LEU A 60 -0.60 -1.77 4.40
C LEU A 60 0.75 -1.31 4.98
N MET A 61 1.16 -0.06 4.73
CA MET A 61 2.42 0.47 5.25
C MET A 61 2.41 0.61 6.78
N ASP A 62 1.30 1.08 7.35
CA ASP A 62 1.09 1.14 8.81
C ASP A 62 1.11 -0.27 9.41
N PHE A 63 0.42 -1.23 8.80
CA PHE A 63 0.47 -2.63 9.24
C PHE A 63 1.90 -3.19 9.21
N ILE A 64 2.67 -2.93 8.15
CA ILE A 64 4.08 -3.35 8.07
C ILE A 64 4.88 -2.70 9.20
N TYR A 65 4.77 -1.39 9.39
CA TYR A 65 5.55 -0.69 10.41
C TYR A 65 5.20 -1.13 11.83
N GLU A 66 3.93 -1.41 12.09
CA GLU A 66 3.43 -1.87 13.39
C GLU A 66 3.84 -3.32 13.70
N TYR A 67 3.63 -4.25 12.77
CA TYR A 67 3.79 -5.69 13.03
C TYR A 67 5.16 -6.25 12.59
N VAL A 68 5.80 -5.64 11.60
CA VAL A 68 7.11 -6.06 11.05
C VAL A 68 8.23 -5.11 11.51
N GLY A 69 7.89 -3.86 11.79
CA GLY A 69 8.81 -2.76 12.11
C GLY A 69 9.11 -1.89 10.88
N THR A 70 9.72 -0.72 11.09
CA THR A 70 10.12 0.19 10.01
C THR A 70 10.95 -0.53 8.94
N ARG A 71 10.60 -0.33 7.67
CA ARG A 71 11.30 -0.87 6.49
C ARG A 71 11.38 0.19 5.41
N LYS A 72 12.39 0.09 4.55
CA LYS A 72 12.40 0.83 3.30
C LYS A 72 11.28 0.30 2.40
N ILE A 73 10.47 1.19 1.86
CA ILE A 73 9.38 0.84 0.95
C ILE A 73 9.76 1.27 -0.47
N LEU A 74 9.61 0.35 -1.43
CA LEU A 74 9.68 0.66 -2.85
C LEU A 74 8.27 0.61 -3.42
N LEU A 75 7.71 1.75 -3.79
CA LEU A 75 6.41 1.79 -4.46
C LEU A 75 6.62 1.74 -5.96
N ALA A 76 6.37 0.57 -6.55
CA ALA A 76 6.64 0.30 -7.95
C ALA A 76 5.34 0.33 -8.76
N GLU A 77 5.18 1.30 -9.67
CA GLU A 77 4.03 1.36 -10.55
C GLU A 77 4.28 1.95 -11.95
N GLY A 78 3.75 1.28 -12.96
CA GLY A 78 3.86 1.66 -14.37
C GLY A 78 2.50 1.90 -15.01
N PRO A 79 1.99 3.15 -15.04
CA PRO A 79 0.65 3.42 -15.51
C PRO A 79 0.47 3.19 -17.02
N ALA A 80 -0.71 2.72 -17.43
CA ALA A 80 -1.03 2.55 -18.84
C ALA A 80 -1.39 3.88 -19.53
N LEU A 81 -2.11 4.76 -18.83
CA LEU A 81 -2.52 6.08 -19.33
C LEU A 81 -2.03 7.19 -18.39
N GLY A 82 -1.04 7.95 -18.88
CA GLY A 82 -0.38 9.05 -18.16
C GLY A 82 0.93 8.63 -17.49
N SER A 83 1.57 9.56 -16.76
CA SER A 83 2.86 9.31 -16.09
C SER A 83 2.70 8.95 -14.62
N LEU A 84 3.63 8.15 -14.07
CA LEU A 84 3.68 7.82 -12.63
C LEU A 84 3.61 9.07 -11.77
N GLU A 85 4.45 10.07 -12.04
CA GLU A 85 4.47 11.35 -11.30
C GLU A 85 3.08 12.01 -11.24
N THR A 86 2.34 12.00 -12.36
CA THR A 86 0.97 12.54 -12.41
C THR A 86 0.03 11.74 -11.52
N GLY A 87 0.12 10.40 -11.54
CA GLY A 87 -0.69 9.54 -10.68
C GLY A 87 -0.38 9.74 -9.20
N LEU A 88 0.90 9.81 -8.84
CA LEU A 88 1.32 10.03 -7.46
C LEU A 88 0.78 11.35 -6.90
N ARG A 89 0.82 12.41 -7.71
CA ARG A 89 0.29 13.72 -7.33
C ARG A 89 -1.24 13.73 -7.27
N ASN A 90 -1.90 13.26 -8.32
CA ASN A 90 -3.37 13.32 -8.42
C ASN A 90 -4.07 12.47 -7.36
N PHE A 91 -3.48 11.33 -6.99
CA PHE A 91 -4.06 10.39 -6.04
C PHE A 91 -3.46 10.51 -4.63
N GLY A 92 -2.66 11.55 -4.36
CA GLY A 92 -2.19 11.89 -3.02
C GLY A 92 -1.06 11.02 -2.46
N TYR A 93 -0.44 10.15 -3.25
CA TYR A 93 0.63 9.26 -2.82
C TYR A 93 1.91 9.99 -2.37
N LEU A 94 2.17 11.19 -2.91
CA LEU A 94 3.37 11.95 -2.54
C LEU A 94 3.44 12.27 -1.04
N LYS A 95 2.29 12.40 -0.36
CA LYS A 95 2.23 12.65 1.09
C LYS A 95 2.77 11.49 1.93
N LEU A 96 2.79 10.27 1.38
CA LEU A 96 3.36 9.12 2.09
C LEU A 96 4.85 9.31 2.38
N ALA A 97 5.57 10.09 1.57
CA ALA A 97 6.99 10.38 1.83
C ALA A 97 7.23 11.24 3.08
N GLU A 98 6.18 11.83 3.67
CA GLU A 98 6.28 12.58 4.93
C GLU A 98 6.30 11.65 6.16
N GLU A 99 5.75 10.44 6.03
CA GLU A 99 5.57 9.49 7.15
C GLU A 99 6.46 8.24 7.02
N TYR A 100 6.87 7.86 5.80
CA TYR A 100 7.56 6.60 5.53
C TYR A 100 8.88 6.79 4.77
N ASP A 101 9.80 5.82 4.92
CA ASP A 101 11.02 5.72 4.10
C ASP A 101 10.64 5.05 2.78
N ILE A 102 10.12 5.86 1.85
CA ILE A 102 9.55 5.40 0.58
C ILE A 102 10.26 6.00 -0.62
N GLU A 103 10.54 5.17 -1.61
CA GLU A 103 10.98 5.58 -2.95
C GLU A 103 9.94 5.15 -3.99
N PHE A 104 9.71 6.01 -4.98
CA PHE A 104 8.74 5.77 -6.06
C PHE A 104 9.48 5.34 -7.34
N PHE A 105 9.06 4.22 -7.93
CA PHE A 105 9.67 3.58 -9.11
C PHE A 105 8.65 3.24 -10.20
#